data_AF-A0A959Y4P9-F1
#
_entry.id   AF-A0A959Y4P9-F1
#
_cell.length_a   1.000
_cell.length_b   1.000
_cell.length_c   1.000
_cell.angle_alpha   90.00
_cell.angle_beta   90.00
_cell.angle_gamma   90.00
#
_symmetry.space_group_name_H-M   'P 1'
#
loop_
_entity.id
_entity.type
_entity.pdbx_description
1 polymer ?
#
loop_
_entity_poly.entity_id
_entity_poly.type
_entity_poly.pdbx_seq_one_letter_code
_entity_poly.pdbx_strand_id
1 'polypeptide(L)'
;LLNVLKTYAEFDWRDLPVTDQVFAEYTSKYLDLRESVQRQGTKEKQSILEDIDFEVVLVHRDEVNVAYILKLLAWLKEEENTDKGKAMRKQIMSLLSSDVELRSKRELIEKFIAEHLPKITDPARIQDAFTKYWEDQRVLALQKLCEEEHLDQKQFANLIESYIFSGQEPLKDDVFKCLEARPSVLKAREIGERIVERMKEYVEVFVRGMVA
;
A
#
# COMPACT_ATOMS: atom_id res chain seq x y z
N LEU A 1 9.47 -2.35 -23.37
CA LEU A 1 8.83 -2.37 -24.71
C LEU A 1 7.38 -1.94 -24.68
N LEU A 2 6.50 -2.58 -23.89
CA LEU A 2 5.09 -2.18 -23.80
C LEU A 2 4.90 -0.68 -23.49
N ASN A 3 5.69 -0.13 -22.57
CA ASN A 3 5.65 1.30 -22.25
C ASN A 3 5.93 2.22 -23.44
N VAL A 4 6.81 1.79 -24.34
CA VAL A 4 7.12 2.53 -25.57
C VAL A 4 5.96 2.39 -26.54
N LEU A 5 5.41 1.18 -26.68
CA LEU A 5 4.25 0.91 -27.54
C LEU A 5 3.03 1.73 -27.15
N LYS A 6 2.75 1.86 -25.84
CA LYS A 6 1.63 2.68 -25.33
C LYS A 6 1.70 4.17 -25.68
N THR A 7 2.88 4.71 -26.01
CA THR A 7 2.98 6.13 -26.41
C THR A 7 2.53 6.41 -27.84
N TYR A 8 2.34 5.37 -28.66
CA TYR A 8 1.85 5.52 -30.03
C TYR A 8 0.31 5.57 -30.03
N ALA A 9 -0.26 6.54 -30.74
CA ALA A 9 -1.72 6.69 -30.84
C ALA A 9 -2.43 5.52 -31.53
N GLU A 10 -1.69 4.73 -32.31
CA GLU A 10 -2.19 3.55 -33.03
C GLU A 10 -2.10 2.26 -32.20
N PHE A 11 -1.60 2.33 -30.96
CA PHE A 11 -1.45 1.15 -30.13
C PHE A 11 -2.79 0.56 -29.71
N ASP A 12 -2.98 -0.74 -29.98
CA ASP A 12 -4.11 -1.52 -29.50
C ASP A 12 -3.66 -2.86 -28.92
N TRP A 13 -4.25 -3.24 -27.80
CA TRP A 13 -4.02 -4.55 -27.17
C TRP A 13 -4.44 -5.72 -28.06
N ARG A 14 -5.35 -5.50 -29.01
CA ARG A 14 -5.80 -6.49 -30.01
C ARG A 14 -4.70 -6.88 -31.00
N ASP A 15 -3.68 -6.05 -31.15
CA ASP A 15 -2.54 -6.30 -32.04
C ASP A 15 -1.43 -7.12 -31.37
N LEU A 16 -1.57 -7.39 -30.06
CA LEU A 16 -0.62 -8.19 -29.30
C LEU A 16 -1.03 -9.66 -29.21
N PRO A 17 -0.06 -10.59 -29.19
CA PRO A 17 -0.33 -12.02 -28.97
C PRO A 17 -0.72 -12.34 -27.52
N VAL A 18 -0.65 -11.35 -26.62
CA VAL A 18 -0.97 -11.46 -25.20
C VAL A 18 -2.02 -10.40 -24.87
N THR A 19 -3.07 -10.81 -24.18
CA THR A 19 -4.12 -9.89 -23.73
C THR A 19 -3.64 -9.03 -22.56
N ASP A 20 -4.31 -7.90 -22.35
CA ASP A 20 -4.12 -7.03 -21.20
C ASP A 20 -4.21 -7.78 -19.87
N GLN A 21 -5.21 -8.65 -19.73
CA GLN A 21 -5.43 -9.47 -18.54
C GLN A 21 -4.26 -10.43 -18.31
N VAL A 22 -3.84 -11.18 -19.34
CA VAL A 22 -2.74 -12.15 -19.21
C VAL A 22 -1.42 -11.42 -18.90
N PHE A 23 -1.20 -10.25 -19.52
CA PHE A 23 -0.05 -9.41 -19.21
C PHE A 23 -0.05 -8.94 -17.75
N ALA A 24 -1.21 -8.54 -17.21
CA ALA A 24 -1.37 -8.16 -15.81
C ALA A 24 -1.12 -9.35 -14.86
N GLU A 25 -1.59 -10.55 -15.19
CA GLU A 25 -1.33 -11.77 -14.41
C GLU A 25 0.17 -12.11 -14.36
N TYR A 26 0.88 -12.00 -15.49
CA TYR A 26 2.34 -12.19 -15.52
C TYR A 26 3.08 -11.09 -14.75
N THR A 27 2.62 -9.85 -14.83
CA THR A 27 3.16 -8.73 -14.06
C THR A 27 3.00 -8.99 -12.55
N SER A 28 1.84 -9.46 -12.11
CA SER A 28 1.60 -9.85 -10.71
C SER A 28 2.58 -10.94 -10.26
N LYS A 29 2.74 -12.01 -11.04
CA LYS A 29 3.70 -13.09 -10.71
C LYS A 29 5.14 -12.61 -10.65
N TYR A 30 5.54 -11.71 -11.54
CA TYR A 30 6.87 -11.10 -11.56
C TYR A 30 7.13 -10.28 -10.29
N LEU A 31 6.14 -9.51 -9.85
CA LEU A 31 6.21 -8.71 -8.63
C LEU A 31 6.20 -9.59 -7.37
N ASP A 32 5.35 -10.62 -7.31
CA ASP A 32 5.35 -11.60 -6.22
C ASP A 32 6.71 -12.30 -6.10
N LEU A 33 7.34 -12.65 -7.24
CA LEU A 33 8.68 -13.26 -7.27
C LEU A 33 9.72 -12.29 -6.72
N ARG A 34 9.72 -11.03 -7.16
CA ARG A 34 10.64 -10.00 -6.63
C ARG A 34 10.50 -9.84 -5.12
N GLU A 35 9.27 -9.73 -4.64
CA GLU A 35 9.00 -9.60 -3.21
C GLU A 35 9.48 -10.84 -2.43
N SER A 36 9.26 -12.04 -2.97
CA SER A 36 9.76 -13.28 -2.35
C SER A 36 11.29 -13.29 -2.27
N VAL A 37 11.97 -12.82 -3.31
CA VAL A 37 13.44 -12.71 -3.35
C VAL A 37 13.94 -11.64 -2.38
N GLN A 38 13.24 -10.50 -2.25
CA GLN A 38 13.58 -9.45 -1.30
C GLN A 38 13.36 -9.86 0.16
N ARG A 39 12.24 -10.56 0.46
CA ARG A 39 11.90 -11.03 1.81
C ARG A 39 12.80 -12.18 2.27
N GLN A 40 13.32 -13.00 1.37
CA GLN A 40 14.19 -14.15 1.67
C GLN A 40 15.67 -13.79 1.88
N GLY A 41 15.98 -12.51 2.12
CA GLY A 41 17.34 -11.99 2.27
C GLY A 41 18.33 -12.98 2.90
N THR A 42 19.31 -13.40 2.09
CA THR A 42 20.60 -13.95 2.52
C THR A 42 20.56 -15.20 3.43
N LYS A 43 19.99 -16.33 2.98
CA LYS A 43 20.26 -17.59 3.71
C LYS A 43 20.75 -18.82 2.97
N GLU A 44 20.72 -18.91 1.65
CA GLU A 44 21.33 -20.07 1.00
C GLU A 44 22.06 -19.73 -0.31
N LYS A 45 23.36 -20.10 -0.32
CA LYS A 45 24.26 -20.36 -1.46
C LYS A 45 23.93 -19.62 -2.76
N GLN A 46 24.74 -18.60 -3.10
CA GLN A 46 24.91 -18.01 -4.44
C GLN A 46 23.69 -18.23 -5.36
N SER A 47 22.60 -17.56 -5.01
CA SER A 47 21.41 -17.59 -5.84
C SER A 47 21.66 -16.68 -7.03
N ILE A 48 21.64 -17.24 -8.24
CA ILE A 48 21.75 -16.51 -9.52
C ILE A 48 20.70 -15.39 -9.65
N LEU A 49 19.71 -15.39 -8.75
CA LEU A 49 18.66 -14.38 -8.61
C LEU A 49 19.17 -13.04 -8.04
N GLU A 50 20.34 -13.01 -7.37
CA GLU A 50 21.00 -11.77 -6.93
C GLU A 50 21.61 -11.00 -8.11
N ASP A 51 21.95 -11.68 -9.21
CA ASP A 51 22.50 -11.10 -10.44
C ASP A 51 21.41 -10.62 -11.42
N ILE A 52 20.13 -10.77 -11.07
CA ILE A 52 18.99 -10.35 -11.90
C ILE A 52 18.52 -8.98 -11.43
N ASP A 53 18.86 -7.94 -12.19
CA ASP A 53 18.26 -6.62 -12.03
C ASP A 53 16.79 -6.67 -12.45
N PHE A 54 15.89 -6.65 -11.46
CA PHE A 54 14.47 -6.48 -11.73
C PHE A 54 14.22 -5.05 -12.23
N GLU A 55 14.04 -4.85 -13.55
CA GLU A 55 13.69 -3.56 -14.15
C GLU A 55 12.24 -3.15 -13.82
N VAL A 56 12.03 -2.58 -12.63
CA VAL A 56 10.70 -2.12 -12.16
C VAL A 56 10.33 -0.71 -12.64
N VAL A 57 11.24 -0.03 -13.34
CA VAL A 57 11.07 1.36 -13.80
C VAL A 57 10.10 1.42 -15.00
N LEU A 58 9.82 0.28 -15.67
CA LEU A 58 9.11 0.22 -16.95
C LEU A 58 7.83 -0.63 -16.94
N VAL A 59 7.17 -0.82 -15.80
CA VAL A 59 5.74 -1.12 -15.76
C VAL A 59 5.01 0.22 -15.75
N HIS A 60 4.21 0.48 -16.78
CA HIS A 60 3.46 1.72 -16.98
C HIS A 60 2.79 2.17 -15.68
N ARG A 61 3.32 3.23 -15.04
CA ARG A 61 2.67 3.93 -13.94
C ARG A 61 1.68 4.91 -14.54
N ASP A 62 0.52 4.43 -14.95
CA ASP A 62 -0.67 5.20 -14.62
C ASP A 62 -0.78 5.02 -13.11
N GLU A 63 -0.38 6.01 -12.31
CA GLU A 63 -0.36 5.89 -10.85
C GLU A 63 -1.77 5.52 -10.37
N VAL A 64 -1.96 4.23 -10.04
CA VAL A 64 -3.20 3.74 -9.44
C VAL A 64 -3.16 4.15 -7.97
N ASN A 65 -3.32 5.44 -7.74
CA ASN A 65 -3.33 6.02 -6.42
C ASN A 65 -4.75 5.96 -5.82
N VAL A 66 -4.85 6.36 -4.56
CA VAL A 66 -6.13 6.37 -3.85
C VAL A 66 -7.15 7.27 -4.54
N ALA A 67 -6.74 8.35 -5.22
CA ALA A 67 -7.65 9.22 -5.96
C ALA A 67 -8.30 8.52 -7.17
N TYR A 68 -7.57 7.65 -7.87
CA TYR A 68 -8.16 6.83 -8.94
C TYR A 68 -9.17 5.82 -8.39
N ILE A 69 -8.85 5.13 -7.29
CA ILE A 69 -9.79 4.22 -6.62
C ILE A 69 -11.07 4.96 -6.20
N LEU A 70 -10.95 6.17 -5.64
CA LEU A 70 -12.11 6.99 -5.26
C LEU A 70 -13.02 7.33 -6.45
N LYS A 71 -12.45 7.64 -7.62
CA LYS A 71 -13.22 7.85 -8.85
C LYS A 71 -13.97 6.58 -9.27
N LEU A 72 -13.30 5.42 -9.21
CA LEU A 72 -13.94 4.13 -9.51
C LEU A 72 -15.06 3.82 -8.52
N LEU A 73 -14.92 4.18 -7.25
CA LEU A 73 -15.96 4.01 -6.23
C LEU A 73 -17.17 4.91 -6.47
N ALA A 74 -16.96 6.14 -6.92
CA ALA A 74 -18.04 7.04 -7.32
C ALA A 74 -18.86 6.47 -8.49
N TRP A 75 -18.18 6.00 -9.54
CA TRP A 75 -18.84 5.34 -10.66
C TRP A 75 -19.54 4.04 -10.26
N LEU A 76 -18.91 3.23 -9.38
CA LEU A 76 -19.55 2.03 -8.83
C LEU A 76 -20.87 2.36 -8.13
N LYS A 77 -20.95 3.50 -7.42
CA LYS A 77 -22.16 3.92 -6.71
C LYS A 77 -23.28 4.31 -7.66
N GLU A 78 -22.97 4.96 -8.78
CA GLU A 78 -23.95 5.32 -9.82
C GLU A 78 -24.56 4.07 -10.48
N GLU A 79 -23.78 2.99 -10.60
CA GLU A 79 -24.12 1.75 -11.29
C GLU A 79 -24.40 0.56 -10.33
N GLU A 80 -24.62 0.81 -9.03
CA GLU A 80 -24.59 -0.20 -7.94
C GLU A 80 -25.49 -1.42 -8.18
N ASN A 81 -26.61 -1.24 -8.89
CA ASN A 81 -27.61 -2.29 -9.16
C ASN A 81 -27.55 -2.87 -10.59
N THR A 82 -26.54 -2.54 -11.39
CA THR A 82 -26.40 -3.05 -12.76
C THR A 82 -25.34 -4.16 -12.84
N ASP A 83 -25.40 -4.97 -13.90
CA ASP A 83 -24.36 -5.96 -14.17
C ASP A 83 -22.99 -5.30 -14.41
N LYS A 84 -22.98 -4.03 -14.86
CA LYS A 84 -21.78 -3.21 -14.97
C LYS A 84 -21.21 -2.88 -13.60
N GLY A 85 -22.03 -2.49 -12.62
CA GLY A 85 -21.58 -2.27 -11.24
C GLY A 85 -20.95 -3.52 -10.62
N LYS A 86 -21.52 -4.70 -10.85
CA LYS A 86 -20.92 -5.98 -10.38
C LYS A 86 -19.57 -6.26 -11.04
N ALA A 87 -19.46 -6.06 -12.35
CA ALA A 87 -18.19 -6.23 -13.08
C ALA A 87 -17.13 -5.23 -12.59
N MET A 88 -17.53 -3.98 -12.36
CA MET A 88 -16.67 -2.92 -11.87
C MET A 88 -16.17 -3.17 -10.45
N ARG A 89 -17.03 -3.68 -9.56
CA ARG A 89 -16.61 -4.12 -8.23
C ARG A 89 -15.54 -5.20 -8.32
N LYS A 90 -15.71 -6.18 -9.22
CA LYS A 90 -14.70 -7.22 -9.45
C LYS A 90 -13.38 -6.63 -9.98
N GLN A 91 -13.45 -5.65 -10.88
CA GLN A 91 -12.29 -4.95 -11.41
C GLN A 91 -11.55 -4.17 -10.30
N ILE A 92 -12.26 -3.43 -9.44
CA ILE A 92 -11.67 -2.72 -8.30
C ILE A 92 -10.96 -3.70 -7.36
N MET A 93 -11.58 -4.83 -7.04
CA MET A 93 -10.95 -5.87 -6.20
C MET A 93 -9.69 -6.47 -6.85
N SER A 94 -9.71 -6.64 -8.17
CA SER A 94 -8.54 -7.09 -8.92
C SER A 94 -7.42 -6.06 -8.86
N LEU A 95 -7.73 -4.77 -9.05
CA LEU A 95 -6.76 -3.67 -8.98
C LEU A 95 -6.11 -3.56 -7.60
N LEU A 96 -6.91 -3.67 -6.54
CA LEU A 96 -6.42 -3.68 -5.15
C LEU A 96 -5.46 -4.85 -4.86
N SER A 97 -5.54 -5.92 -5.66
CA SER A 97 -4.67 -7.10 -5.50
C SER A 97 -3.43 -7.05 -6.39
N SER A 98 -3.53 -6.44 -7.58
CA SER A 98 -2.43 -6.40 -8.56
C SER A 98 -1.46 -5.25 -8.35
N ASP A 99 -1.93 -4.14 -7.77
CA ASP A 99 -1.11 -2.95 -7.58
C ASP A 99 -0.33 -3.01 -6.25
N VAL A 100 0.98 -2.78 -6.33
CA VAL A 100 1.90 -2.88 -5.17
C VAL A 100 1.60 -1.82 -4.11
N GLU A 101 1.25 -0.60 -4.51
CA GLU A 101 0.99 0.49 -3.57
C GLU A 101 -0.39 0.35 -2.90
N LEU A 102 -1.35 -0.22 -3.62
CA LEU A 102 -2.68 -0.51 -3.09
C LEU A 102 -2.73 -1.78 -2.24
N ARG A 103 -1.81 -2.73 -2.44
CA ARG A 103 -1.79 -4.00 -1.70
C ARG A 103 -1.67 -3.79 -0.19
N SER A 104 -0.84 -2.85 0.26
CA SER A 104 -0.72 -2.50 1.67
C SER A 104 -1.98 -1.85 2.25
N LYS A 105 -2.81 -1.25 1.39
CA LYS A 105 -4.04 -0.51 1.72
C LYS A 105 -5.31 -1.33 1.50
N ARG A 106 -5.18 -2.50 0.88
CA ARG A 106 -6.26 -3.34 0.39
C ARG A 106 -7.30 -3.61 1.46
N GLU A 107 -6.89 -4.06 2.64
CA GLU A 107 -7.83 -4.42 3.71
C GLU A 107 -8.68 -3.22 4.17
N LEU A 108 -8.07 -2.02 4.25
CA LEU A 108 -8.77 -0.80 4.62
C LEU A 108 -9.77 -0.39 3.54
N ILE A 109 -9.37 -0.46 2.26
CA ILE A 109 -10.24 -0.11 1.14
C ILE A 109 -11.39 -1.13 1.00
N GLU A 110 -11.12 -2.43 1.15
CA GLU A 110 -12.15 -3.47 1.12
C GLU A 110 -13.18 -3.28 2.24
N LYS A 111 -12.72 -2.97 3.47
CA LYS A 111 -13.61 -2.65 4.60
C LYS A 111 -14.45 -1.41 4.32
N PHE A 112 -13.85 -0.35 3.76
CA PHE A 112 -14.60 0.84 3.35
C PHE A 112 -15.70 0.49 2.33
N ILE A 113 -15.37 -0.28 1.29
CA ILE A 113 -16.31 -0.70 0.24
C ILE A 113 -17.45 -1.55 0.82
N ALA A 114 -17.17 -2.42 1.78
CA ALA A 114 -18.16 -3.31 2.37
C ALA A 114 -19.08 -2.60 3.38
N GLU A 115 -18.52 -1.74 4.24
CA GLU A 115 -19.23 -1.25 5.43
C GLU A 115 -19.62 0.23 5.38
N HIS A 116 -18.88 1.05 4.62
CA HIS A 116 -19.06 2.50 4.56
C HIS A 116 -19.69 2.95 3.24
N LEU A 117 -19.26 2.41 2.11
CA LEU A 117 -19.77 2.76 0.78
C LEU A 117 -21.30 2.56 0.62
N PRO A 118 -21.94 1.49 1.17
CA PRO A 118 -23.38 1.33 1.07
C PRO A 118 -24.18 2.42 1.81
N LYS A 119 -23.58 3.02 2.85
CA LYS A 119 -24.20 4.08 3.67
C LYS A 119 -24.15 5.46 3.01
N ILE A 120 -23.32 5.62 1.97
CA ILE A 120 -23.15 6.88 1.26
C ILE A 120 -24.15 6.88 0.09
N THR A 121 -25.06 7.85 0.06
CA THR A 121 -26.07 7.97 -1.01
C THR A 121 -25.58 8.83 -2.18
N ASP A 122 -24.76 9.85 -1.89
CA ASP A 122 -24.27 10.82 -2.86
C ASP A 122 -22.82 10.48 -3.28
N PRO A 123 -22.56 10.16 -4.55
CA PRO A 123 -21.22 9.87 -5.04
C PRO A 123 -20.21 10.98 -4.77
N ALA A 124 -20.65 12.25 -4.75
CA ALA A 124 -19.78 13.39 -4.47
C ALA A 124 -19.21 13.38 -3.04
N ARG A 125 -19.88 12.69 -2.10
CA ARG A 125 -19.44 12.58 -0.70
C ARG A 125 -18.50 11.42 -0.44
N ILE A 126 -18.23 10.56 -1.43
CA ILE A 126 -17.38 9.38 -1.25
C ILE A 126 -15.95 9.79 -0.88
N GLN A 127 -15.42 10.84 -1.51
CA GLN A 127 -14.09 11.35 -1.21
C GLN A 127 -13.99 11.80 0.25
N ASP A 128 -14.87 12.69 0.70
CA ASP A 128 -14.87 13.20 2.07
C ASP A 128 -15.08 12.08 3.11
N ALA A 129 -16.01 11.16 2.82
CA ALA A 129 -16.29 10.03 3.70
C ALA A 129 -15.10 9.07 3.79
N PHE A 130 -14.40 8.84 2.68
CA PHE A 130 -13.19 8.04 2.66
C PHE A 130 -12.05 8.71 3.42
N THR A 131 -11.80 10.01 3.18
CA THR A 131 -10.78 10.76 3.93
C THR A 131 -11.04 10.70 5.42
N LYS A 132 -12.29 10.91 5.84
CA LYS A 132 -12.66 10.79 7.26
C LYS A 132 -12.44 9.38 7.81
N TYR A 133 -12.90 8.35 7.10
CA TYR A 133 -12.69 6.96 7.49
C TYR A 133 -11.19 6.64 7.61
N TRP A 134 -10.39 7.12 6.67
CA TRP A 134 -8.95 6.90 6.65
C TRP A 134 -8.27 7.54 7.85
N GLU A 135 -8.61 8.78 8.16
CA GLU A 135 -8.12 9.49 9.35
C GLU A 135 -8.50 8.77 10.65
N ASP A 136 -9.76 8.32 10.77
CA ASP A 136 -10.21 7.55 11.93
C ASP A 136 -9.41 6.24 12.07
N GLN A 137 -9.21 5.50 10.98
CA GLN A 137 -8.39 4.27 10.99
C GLN A 137 -6.92 4.56 11.30
N ARG A 138 -6.36 5.68 10.80
CA ARG A 138 -4.99 6.10 11.05
C ARG A 138 -4.72 6.36 12.53
N VAL A 139 -5.65 7.05 13.20
CA VAL A 139 -5.57 7.33 14.65
C VAL A 139 -5.72 6.04 15.45
N LEU A 140 -6.69 5.19 15.11
CA LEU A 140 -6.91 3.90 15.78
C LEU A 140 -5.72 2.96 15.65
N ALA A 141 -5.13 2.86 14.45
CA ALA A 141 -3.96 2.02 14.20
C ALA A 141 -2.73 2.53 14.97
N LEU A 142 -2.53 3.85 15.04
CA LEU A 142 -1.45 4.43 15.83
C LEU A 142 -1.64 4.13 17.32
N GLN A 143 -2.85 4.33 17.84
CA GLN A 143 -3.15 4.05 19.25
C GLN A 143 -2.91 2.58 19.58
N LYS A 144 -3.41 1.66 18.74
CA LYS A 144 -3.21 0.22 18.92
C LYS A 144 -1.73 -0.17 18.90
N LEU A 145 -0.97 0.41 17.97
CA LEU A 145 0.48 0.18 17.87
C LEU A 145 1.21 0.66 19.14
N CYS A 146 0.84 1.83 19.66
CA CYS A 146 1.40 2.35 20.90
C CYS A 146 1.04 1.48 22.11
N GLU A 147 -0.19 1.00 22.20
CA GLU A 147 -0.64 0.11 23.29
C GLU A 147 0.07 -1.24 23.27
N GLU A 148 0.23 -1.86 22.08
CA GLU A 148 0.90 -3.16 21.93
C GLU A 148 2.40 -3.11 22.24
N GLU A 149 3.06 -2.00 21.91
CA GLU A 149 4.52 -1.84 22.07
C GLU A 149 4.88 -1.02 23.33
N HIS A 150 3.89 -0.62 24.14
CA HIS A 150 4.07 0.24 25.32
C HIS A 150 4.83 1.54 25.02
N LEU A 151 4.38 2.24 23.98
CA LEU A 151 4.95 3.49 23.50
C LEU A 151 4.12 4.70 23.96
N ASP A 152 4.82 5.77 24.30
CA ASP A 152 4.22 7.10 24.45
C ASP A 152 3.74 7.59 23.08
N GLN A 153 2.42 7.75 22.96
CA GLN A 153 1.77 8.11 21.70
C GLN A 153 2.27 9.43 21.11
N LYS A 154 2.59 10.43 21.96
CA LYS A 154 3.02 11.76 21.48
C LYS A 154 4.43 11.71 20.93
N GLN A 155 5.35 11.07 21.66
CA GLN A 155 6.73 10.92 21.21
C GLN A 155 6.82 10.07 19.96
N PHE A 156 6.06 8.99 19.89
CA PHE A 156 6.06 8.12 18.72
C PHE A 156 5.42 8.78 17.49
N ALA A 157 4.36 9.58 17.67
CA ALA A 157 3.80 10.41 16.60
C ALA A 157 4.84 11.39 16.03
N ASN A 158 5.57 12.10 16.90
CA ASN A 158 6.64 13.01 16.48
C ASN A 158 7.78 12.26 15.75
N LEU A 159 8.09 11.03 16.18
CA LEU A 159 9.08 10.18 15.52
C LEU A 159 8.65 9.81 14.10
N ILE A 160 7.38 9.42 13.94
CA ILE A 160 6.77 9.14 12.64
C ILE A 160 6.82 10.39 11.75
N GLU A 161 6.41 11.56 12.26
CA GLU A 161 6.47 12.82 11.50
C GLU A 161 7.90 13.16 11.05
N SER A 162 8.88 12.97 11.93
CA SER A 162 10.29 13.18 11.63
C SER A 162 10.78 12.22 10.54
N TYR A 163 10.36 10.96 10.59
CA TYR A 163 10.66 9.97 9.56
C TYR A 163 10.02 10.33 8.22
N ILE A 164 8.75 10.75 8.21
CA ILE A 164 8.03 11.17 7.00
C ILE A 164 8.73 12.37 6.35
N PHE A 165 9.17 13.34 7.15
CA PHE A 165 9.81 14.56 6.63
C PHE A 165 11.25 14.32 6.14
N SER A 166 12.05 13.59 6.92
CA SER A 166 13.48 13.40 6.63
C SER A 166 13.77 12.22 5.69
N GLY A 167 12.88 11.22 5.64
CA GLY A 167 13.11 9.94 4.98
C GLY A 167 14.20 9.09 5.64
N GLN A 168 14.73 9.51 6.79
CA GLN A 168 15.84 8.83 7.48
C GLN A 168 15.31 7.95 8.60
N GLU A 169 15.80 6.72 8.66
CA GLU A 169 15.45 5.79 9.73
C GLU A 169 15.84 6.36 11.09
N PRO A 170 14.93 6.31 12.09
CA PRO A 170 15.22 6.84 13.41
C PRO A 170 16.32 6.04 14.09
N LEU A 171 17.15 6.73 14.87
CA LEU A 171 18.16 6.08 15.69
C LEU A 171 17.51 5.25 16.79
N LYS A 172 18.19 4.18 17.21
CA LYS A 172 17.71 3.30 18.29
C LYS A 172 17.40 4.07 19.57
N ASP A 173 18.22 5.08 19.89
CA ASP A 173 18.01 5.92 21.06
C ASP A 173 16.72 6.77 20.98
N ASP A 174 16.31 7.21 19.78
CA ASP A 174 15.07 7.97 19.61
C ASP A 174 13.84 7.08 19.72
N VAL A 175 13.94 5.84 19.22
CA VAL A 175 12.92 4.80 19.44
C VAL A 175 12.79 4.49 20.93
N PHE A 176 13.90 4.38 21.65
CA PHE A 176 13.87 4.08 23.10
C PHE A 176 13.34 5.23 23.96
N LYS A 177 13.39 6.49 23.49
CA LYS A 177 12.72 7.61 24.18
C LYS A 177 11.20 7.48 24.14
N CYS A 178 10.67 6.82 23.11
CA CYS A 178 9.25 6.57 22.97
C CYS A 178 8.74 5.46 23.90
N LEU A 179 9.61 4.60 24.44
CA LEU A 179 9.20 3.52 25.35
C LEU A 179 8.95 4.05 26.76
N GLU A 180 7.84 3.63 27.38
CA GLU A 180 7.54 3.96 28.78
C GLU A 180 8.59 3.38 29.75
N ALA A 181 9.13 2.21 29.42
CA ALA A 181 10.18 1.54 30.20
C ALA A 181 11.34 1.11 29.30
N ARG A 182 12.57 1.40 29.73
CA ARG A 182 13.76 0.99 28.97
C ARG A 182 13.91 -0.54 28.97
N PRO A 183 14.07 -1.16 27.80
CA PRO A 183 14.28 -2.60 27.71
C PRO A 183 15.66 -2.99 28.26
N SER A 184 15.81 -4.26 28.65
CA SER A 184 17.13 -4.79 29.03
C SER A 184 18.07 -4.79 27.82
N VAL A 185 19.38 -4.61 28.05
CA VAL A 185 20.40 -4.52 26.99
C VAL A 185 20.34 -5.69 26.00
N LEU A 186 20.00 -6.89 26.49
CA LEU A 186 19.87 -8.09 25.66
C LEU A 186 18.67 -8.06 24.70
N LYS A 187 17.55 -7.42 25.09
CA LYS A 187 16.33 -7.32 24.29
C LYS A 187 16.19 -6.00 23.53
N ALA A 188 16.99 -4.99 23.90
CA ALA A 188 16.92 -3.65 23.33
C ALA A 188 17.07 -3.65 21.80
N ARG A 189 17.98 -4.49 21.28
CA ARG A 189 18.20 -4.61 19.83
C ARG A 189 16.95 -5.12 19.10
N GLU A 190 16.39 -6.22 19.57
CA GLU A 190 15.22 -6.87 18.98
C GLU A 190 13.97 -5.97 19.05
N ILE A 191 13.74 -5.34 20.20
CA ILE A 191 12.60 -4.43 20.40
C ILE A 191 12.73 -3.20 19.51
N GLY A 192 13.91 -2.58 19.44
CA GLY A 192 14.13 -1.41 18.59
C GLY A 192 13.93 -1.73 17.10
N GLU A 193 14.47 -2.85 16.63
CA GLU A 193 14.29 -3.30 15.24
C GLU A 193 12.82 -3.57 14.91
N ARG A 194 12.08 -4.24 15.82
CA ARG A 194 10.64 -4.49 15.67
C ARG A 194 9.80 -3.22 15.60
N ILE A 195 10.06 -2.25 16.48
CA ILE A 195 9.30 -0.98 16.50
C ILE A 195 9.55 -0.19 15.21
N VAL A 196 10.79 -0.14 14.73
CA VAL A 196 11.13 0.53 13.47
C VAL A 196 10.44 -0.14 12.28
N GLU A 197 10.40 -1.48 12.24
CA GLU A 197 9.70 -2.21 11.19
C GLU A 197 8.20 -1.90 11.20
N ARG A 198 7.53 -2.00 12.36
CA ARG A 198 6.11 -1.64 12.49
C ARG A 198 5.83 -0.17 12.16
N MET A 199 6.74 0.74 12.49
CA MET A 199 6.64 2.15 12.12
C MET A 199 6.68 2.33 10.61
N LYS A 200 7.60 1.64 9.91
CA LYS A 200 7.68 1.68 8.45
C LYS A 200 6.42 1.11 7.81
N GLU A 201 5.92 -0.03 8.29
CA GLU A 201 4.66 -0.61 7.84
C GLU A 201 3.49 0.37 7.99
N TYR A 202 3.40 1.03 9.16
CA TYR A 202 2.38 2.05 9.41
C TYR A 202 2.45 3.20 8.39
N VAL A 203 3.65 3.71 8.11
CA VAL A 203 3.87 4.80 7.15
C VAL A 203 3.54 4.36 5.71
N GLU A 204 3.95 3.16 5.31
CA GLU A 204 3.63 2.59 3.99
C GLU A 204 2.12 2.42 3.78
N VAL A 205 1.38 2.03 4.82
CA VAL A 205 -0.07 1.88 4.75
C VAL A 205 -0.75 3.24 4.74
N PHE A 206 -0.52 4.09 5.75
CA PHE A 206 -1.36 5.26 6.03
C PHE A 206 -0.89 6.58 5.43
N VAL A 207 0.38 6.69 5.02
CA VAL A 207 0.98 7.97 4.61
C VAL A 207 1.39 7.94 3.14
N ARG A 208 2.08 6.89 2.71
CA ARG A 208 2.61 6.79 1.33
C ARG A 208 1.47 6.55 0.32
N GLY A 209 1.45 7.32 -0.77
CA GLY A 209 0.45 7.18 -1.85
C GLY A 209 -0.94 7.75 -1.52
N MET A 210 -1.08 8.47 -0.39
CA MET A 210 -2.30 9.20 -0.01
C MET A 210 -2.31 10.66 -0.48
N VAL A 211 -1.14 11.21 -0.86
CA VAL A 211 -0.97 12.59 -1.32
C VAL A 211 -0.98 12.58 -2.86
N ALA A 212 -1.80 13.46 -3.44
CA ALA A 212 -1.91 13.69 -4.88
C ALA A 212 -0.78 14.58 -5.42
#